data_AF-A0A168PFG4-F1
#
_entry.id   AF-A0A168PFG4-F1
#
_cell.length_a   1.000
_cell.length_b   1.000
_cell.length_c   1.000
_cell.angle_alpha   90.00
_cell.angle_beta   90.00
_cell.angle_gamma   90.00
#
_symmetry.space_group_name_H-M   'P 1'
#
loop_
_entity.id
_entity.type
_entity.pdbx_description
1 polymer ?
#
loop_
_entity_poly.entity_id
_entity_poly.type
_entity_poly.pdbx_seq_one_letter_code
_entity_poly.pdbx_strand_id
1 'polypeptide(L)'
;MAKKQYQSFALPFASTNSSDSGVPARKSQYPAFIYSSKYSQQSFDSDASSVLPMDARKPLPEVETTDYYKHLPSDWTDEQKTRQLLIWFMEREADIESSPETHVTAEAKRARLVAYRLKQKIIKDMKEGKMDVSCYNRPDNLEEVEEKENPINVANADKLEALSKANQNFSDEMHDWKNTRNQIYQAHAEAVDAIPENTVIRYEDVDVDFMLQHLHEDQQQFYEKYCVTEEMNTMEIPDSINPGITHIRQQLNTVNQFQSHARKALGQQESKLAQKLYEGSQYIPKGRHQNRVPHLEIVLKDVLSEPTREDNSITDN
;
A
#
# COMPACT_ATOMS: atom_id res chain seq x y z
N MET A 1 -59.34 21.83 -12.49
CA MET A 1 -58.16 22.24 -13.30
C MET A 1 -57.09 22.79 -12.38
N ALA A 2 -56.06 22.00 -12.07
CA ALA A 2 -54.87 22.45 -11.36
C ALA A 2 -53.67 21.67 -11.90
N LYS A 3 -52.89 22.30 -12.78
CA LYS A 3 -51.66 21.72 -13.35
C LYS A 3 -50.54 21.87 -12.31
N LYS A 4 -50.10 20.76 -11.70
CA LYS A 4 -48.84 20.73 -10.94
C LYS A 4 -47.68 20.65 -11.94
N GLN A 5 -46.92 21.74 -12.02
CA GLN A 5 -45.61 21.79 -12.66
C GLN A 5 -44.64 20.94 -11.84
N TYR A 6 -44.09 19.89 -12.44
CA TYR A 6 -42.92 19.21 -11.89
C TYR A 6 -41.67 19.93 -12.41
N GLN A 7 -40.94 20.54 -11.47
CA GLN A 7 -39.62 21.13 -11.68
C GLN A 7 -38.62 19.99 -11.86
N SER A 8 -38.04 19.91 -13.06
CA SER A 8 -36.94 19.00 -13.39
C SER A 8 -35.66 19.50 -12.71
N PHE A 9 -35.18 18.77 -11.70
CA PHE A 9 -33.83 18.93 -11.18
C PHE A 9 -32.89 18.09 -12.04
N ALA A 10 -32.29 18.71 -13.06
CA ALA A 10 -31.18 18.16 -13.79
C ALA A 10 -29.89 18.32 -12.94
N LEU A 11 -29.35 17.20 -12.45
CA LEU A 11 -28.01 17.16 -11.88
C LEU A 11 -26.98 17.11 -13.02
N PRO A 12 -25.99 18.01 -13.09
CA PRO A 12 -24.91 17.88 -14.04
C PRO A 12 -23.96 16.76 -13.60
N PHE A 13 -23.95 15.66 -14.35
CA PHE A 13 -22.87 14.68 -14.30
C PHE A 13 -21.58 15.36 -14.78
N ALA A 14 -20.68 15.65 -13.84
CA ALA A 14 -19.33 16.08 -14.15
C ALA A 14 -18.56 14.88 -14.75
N SER A 15 -18.54 14.82 -16.07
CA SER A 15 -17.61 13.99 -16.84
C SER A 15 -16.20 14.56 -16.69
N THR A 16 -15.33 13.87 -15.96
CA THR A 16 -13.89 14.11 -16.02
C THR A 16 -13.26 12.99 -16.84
N ASN A 17 -13.40 13.10 -18.15
CA ASN A 17 -12.45 12.49 -19.07
C ASN A 17 -11.12 13.23 -18.90
N SER A 18 -10.17 12.63 -18.20
CA SER A 18 -8.76 13.02 -18.25
C SER A 18 -7.95 11.78 -18.62
N SER A 19 -7.84 11.57 -19.92
CA SER A 19 -6.80 10.75 -20.51
C SER A 19 -6.11 11.64 -21.53
N ASP A 20 -4.79 11.56 -21.54
CA ASP A 20 -3.89 12.15 -22.53
C ASP A 20 -3.40 13.58 -22.25
N SER A 21 -2.33 13.68 -21.44
CA SER A 21 -1.20 14.52 -21.83
C SER A 21 0.09 13.82 -21.42
N GLY A 22 0.83 13.39 -22.44
CA GLY A 22 2.13 12.77 -22.30
C GLY A 22 3.08 13.70 -21.55
N VAL A 23 3.68 13.19 -20.48
CA VAL A 23 4.82 13.82 -19.83
C VAL A 23 6.04 13.55 -20.73
N PRO A 24 6.62 14.55 -21.40
CA PRO A 24 7.90 14.34 -22.07
C PRO A 24 8.96 14.05 -21.00
N ALA A 25 9.75 13.02 -21.26
CA ALA A 25 10.94 12.70 -20.48
C ALA A 25 11.77 13.97 -20.26
N ARG A 26 11.89 14.38 -19.00
CA ARG A 26 12.77 15.45 -18.55
C ARG A 26 14.21 15.01 -18.87
N LYS A 27 14.71 15.38 -20.05
CA LYS A 27 16.14 15.33 -20.33
C LYS A 27 16.79 16.21 -19.27
N SER A 28 17.63 15.61 -18.43
CA SER A 28 18.47 16.34 -17.49
C SER A 28 19.42 17.23 -18.27
N GLN A 29 19.00 18.47 -18.56
CA GLN A 29 19.89 19.58 -18.87
C GLN A 29 20.48 20.09 -17.55
N TYR A 30 21.33 19.27 -16.94
CA TYR A 30 22.37 19.81 -16.07
C TYR A 30 23.66 19.69 -16.86
N PRO A 31 24.34 20.80 -17.20
CA PRO A 31 25.70 20.67 -17.69
C PRO A 31 26.49 19.92 -16.61
N ALA A 32 27.20 18.87 -17.01
CA ALA A 32 28.21 18.26 -16.17
C ALA A 32 29.24 19.35 -15.85
N PHE A 33 29.10 19.99 -14.70
CA PHE A 33 30.14 20.82 -14.14
C PHE A 33 31.26 19.88 -13.72
N ILE A 34 32.19 19.66 -14.66
CA ILE A 34 33.53 19.18 -14.35
C ILE A 34 34.16 20.29 -13.52
N TYR A 35 33.96 20.26 -12.20
CA TYR A 35 34.79 21.03 -11.28
C TYR A 35 36.17 20.38 -11.34
N SER A 36 37.03 20.96 -12.18
CA SER A 36 38.47 20.86 -12.03
C SER A 36 38.78 21.43 -10.65
N SER A 37 38.94 20.56 -9.65
CA SER A 37 39.46 20.91 -8.34
C SER A 37 40.91 21.37 -8.50
N LYS A 38 41.07 22.68 -8.66
CA LYS A 38 42.32 23.38 -8.34
C LYS A 38 42.15 24.03 -6.97
N TYR A 39 41.72 23.26 -5.97
CA TYR A 39 41.98 23.65 -4.59
C TYR A 39 43.41 23.25 -4.30
N SER A 40 44.26 24.27 -4.26
CA SER A 40 45.62 24.21 -3.75
C SER A 40 45.61 23.41 -2.44
N GLN A 41 46.21 22.22 -2.45
CA GLN A 41 46.60 21.52 -1.24
C GLN A 41 47.68 22.37 -0.55
N GLN A 42 47.26 23.42 0.16
CA GLN A 42 48.06 23.92 1.25
C GLN A 42 47.93 22.90 2.35
N SER A 43 48.95 22.05 2.46
CA SER A 43 49.24 21.27 3.66
C SER A 43 49.41 22.26 4.81
N PHE A 44 48.30 22.60 5.46
CA PHE A 44 48.37 23.03 6.84
C PHE A 44 48.62 21.75 7.62
N ASP A 45 49.88 21.54 7.98
CA ASP A 45 50.23 20.71 9.12
C ASP A 45 49.49 21.33 10.32
N SER A 46 48.25 20.89 10.54
CA SER A 46 47.43 21.24 11.69
C SER A 46 47.95 20.46 12.88
N ASP A 47 49.09 20.92 13.39
CA ASP A 47 49.56 20.54 14.71
C ASP A 47 48.43 20.78 15.72
N ALA A 48 48.03 19.69 16.37
CA ALA A 48 47.24 19.65 17.59
C ALA A 48 45.88 20.38 17.56
N SER A 49 44.82 19.59 17.36
CA SER A 49 43.84 19.31 18.43
C SER A 49 43.87 20.30 19.61
N SER A 50 43.41 21.54 19.39
CA SER A 50 42.98 22.37 20.51
C SER A 50 41.52 22.00 20.76
N VAL A 51 41.32 21.04 21.67
CA VAL A 51 40.02 20.72 22.26
C VAL A 51 39.58 21.92 23.11
N LEU A 52 39.23 23.02 22.44
CA LEU A 52 38.61 24.15 23.10
C LEU A 52 37.13 23.81 23.26
N PRO A 53 36.58 23.87 24.48
CA PRO A 53 35.16 23.70 24.68
C PRO A 53 34.41 24.75 23.86
N MET A 54 33.49 24.29 23.02
CA MET A 54 32.67 25.14 22.16
C MET A 54 31.60 25.83 23.00
N ASP A 55 31.82 27.09 23.35
CA ASP A 55 30.92 27.89 24.19
C ASP A 55 30.72 29.33 23.66
N ALA A 56 30.60 29.47 22.33
CA ALA A 56 30.18 30.74 21.76
C ALA A 56 28.70 31.01 22.09
N ARG A 57 28.40 32.29 22.43
CA ARG A 57 27.05 32.74 22.74
C ARG A 57 26.10 32.36 21.60
N LYS A 58 25.06 31.59 21.93
CA LYS A 58 23.99 31.21 21.01
C LYS A 58 23.39 32.49 20.40
N PRO A 59 23.18 32.56 19.07
CA PRO A 59 22.46 33.66 18.46
C PRO A 59 21.05 33.74 19.05
N LEU A 60 20.51 34.96 19.14
CA LEU A 60 19.15 35.17 19.63
C LEU A 60 18.15 34.32 18.82
N PRO A 61 17.09 33.78 19.45
CA PRO A 61 16.15 32.88 18.78
C PRO A 61 15.38 33.52 17.61
N GLU A 62 15.42 34.85 17.49
CA GLU A 62 14.80 35.64 16.42
C GLU A 62 15.66 35.71 15.14
N VAL A 63 16.92 35.26 15.18
CA VAL A 63 17.81 35.26 14.01
C VAL A 63 17.46 34.09 13.08
N GLU A 64 17.36 34.36 11.77
CA GLU A 64 17.19 33.32 10.76
C GLU A 64 18.41 32.39 10.73
N THR A 65 18.18 31.08 10.51
CA THR A 65 19.25 30.08 10.42
C THR A 65 20.29 30.40 9.36
N THR A 66 19.89 31.14 8.32
CA THR A 66 20.72 31.64 7.23
C THR A 66 21.80 32.59 7.73
N ASP A 67 21.58 33.32 8.83
CA ASP A 67 22.49 34.36 9.32
C ASP A 67 23.38 33.92 10.49
N TYR A 68 23.26 32.66 10.93
CA TYR A 68 24.03 32.14 12.07
C TYR A 68 25.54 32.26 11.86
N TYR A 69 26.01 32.14 10.62
CA TYR A 69 27.44 32.26 10.28
C TYR A 69 28.05 33.63 10.64
N LYS A 70 27.24 34.69 10.68
CA LYS A 70 27.69 36.07 11.00
C LYS A 70 28.01 36.25 12.49
N HIS A 71 27.53 35.35 13.35
CA HIS A 71 27.69 35.43 14.80
C HIS A 71 28.90 34.64 15.32
N LEU A 72 29.68 34.03 14.43
CA LEU A 72 30.90 33.31 14.83
C LEU A 72 32.10 34.25 14.91
N PRO A 73 33.02 34.01 15.84
CA PRO A 73 34.30 34.72 15.88
C PRO A 73 35.09 34.51 14.59
N SER A 74 35.62 35.60 14.03
CA SER A 74 36.45 35.55 12.82
C SER A 74 37.71 34.70 13.01
N ASP A 75 38.23 34.66 14.24
CA ASP A 75 39.48 34.01 14.63
C ASP A 75 39.41 32.47 14.70
N TRP A 76 38.22 31.89 14.49
CA TRP A 76 38.03 30.44 14.54
C TRP A 76 38.39 29.78 13.21
N THR A 77 38.94 28.57 13.31
CA THR A 77 39.17 27.70 12.14
C THR A 77 37.83 27.27 11.53
N ASP A 78 37.85 26.89 10.25
CA ASP A 78 36.63 26.48 9.53
C ASP A 78 35.97 25.25 10.16
N GLU A 79 36.76 24.34 10.74
CA GLU A 79 36.25 23.17 11.47
C GLU A 79 35.54 23.57 12.78
N GLN A 80 36.10 24.53 13.52
CA GLN A 80 35.48 25.07 14.73
C GLN A 80 34.19 25.82 14.40
N LYS A 81 34.19 26.60 13.31
CA LYS A 81 32.98 27.30 12.82
C LYS A 81 31.88 26.32 12.44
N THR A 82 32.24 25.27 11.71
CA THR A 82 31.29 24.23 11.28
C THR A 82 30.73 23.45 12.46
N ARG A 83 31.58 23.04 13.41
CA ARG A 83 31.17 22.36 14.64
C ARG A 83 30.18 23.19 15.45
N GLN A 84 30.45 24.48 15.63
CA GLN A 84 29.57 25.38 16.37
C GLN A 84 28.23 25.59 15.67
N LEU A 85 28.22 25.74 14.35
CA LEU A 85 26.98 25.86 13.57
C LEU A 85 26.12 24.60 13.72
N LEU A 86 26.72 23.41 13.62
CA LEU A 86 26.01 22.14 13.83
C LEU A 86 25.44 22.02 15.23
N ILE A 87 26.19 22.43 16.26
CA ILE A 87 25.69 22.47 17.65
C ILE A 87 24.46 23.38 17.74
N TRP A 88 24.50 24.59 17.18
CA TRP A 88 23.36 25.50 17.21
C TRP A 88 22.14 24.96 16.46
N PHE A 89 22.34 24.29 15.33
CA PHE A 89 21.24 23.65 14.59
C PHE A 89 20.61 22.51 15.40
N MET A 90 21.44 21.63 15.98
CA MET A 90 20.95 20.51 16.79
C MET A 90 20.23 20.98 18.06
N GLU A 91 20.74 22.01 18.73
CA GLU A 91 20.08 22.60 19.91
C GLU A 91 18.72 23.21 19.54
N ARG A 92 18.63 23.96 18.44
CA ARG A 92 17.36 24.52 17.97
C ARG A 92 16.37 23.43 17.59
N GLU A 93 16.81 22.36 16.93
CA GLU A 93 15.95 21.23 16.59
C GLU A 93 15.44 20.51 17.84
N ALA A 94 16.30 20.31 18.83
CA ALA A 94 15.92 19.74 20.12
C ALA A 94 14.93 20.63 20.89
N ASP A 95 15.07 21.96 20.80
CA ASP A 95 14.13 22.93 21.39
C ASP A 95 12.75 22.82 20.72
N ILE A 96 12.69 22.73 19.39
CA ILE A 96 11.44 22.55 18.62
C ILE A 96 10.76 21.21 18.96
N GLU A 97 11.54 20.12 19.02
CA GLU A 97 11.06 18.78 19.38
C GLU A 97 10.69 18.62 20.85
N SER A 98 11.02 19.57 21.72
CA SER A 98 10.57 19.56 23.12
C SER A 98 9.11 20.01 23.28
N SER A 99 8.52 20.62 22.25
CA SER A 99 7.14 21.10 22.27
C SER A 99 6.14 19.93 22.37
N PRO A 100 5.19 19.96 23.33
CA PRO A 100 4.28 18.86 23.56
C PRO A 100 3.25 18.73 22.42
N GLU A 101 3.34 17.65 21.64
CA GLU A 101 2.25 17.25 20.76
C GLU A 101 1.18 16.51 21.55
N THR A 102 -0.07 16.96 21.40
CA THR A 102 -1.23 16.47 22.16
C THR A 102 -1.72 15.08 21.72
N HIS A 103 -1.26 14.54 20.58
CA HIS A 103 -1.81 13.32 19.97
C HIS A 103 -0.74 12.30 19.54
N VAL A 104 -0.01 11.72 20.51
CA VAL A 104 1.02 10.72 20.24
C VAL A 104 0.81 9.46 21.10
N THR A 105 0.96 8.27 20.51
CA THR A 105 0.85 6.98 21.22
C THR A 105 1.92 6.85 22.32
N ALA A 106 1.67 6.03 23.34
CA ALA A 106 2.61 5.84 24.46
C ALA A 106 4.00 5.33 24.00
N GLU A 107 4.02 4.47 22.98
CA GLU A 107 5.26 3.95 22.38
C GLU A 107 6.03 5.04 21.65
N ALA A 108 5.35 5.86 20.83
CA ALA A 108 5.99 6.96 20.14
C ALA A 108 6.52 8.04 21.11
N LYS A 109 5.86 8.26 22.26
CA LYS A 109 6.40 9.11 23.34
C LYS A 109 7.69 8.55 23.93
N ARG A 110 7.76 7.23 24.18
CA ARG A 110 8.98 6.58 24.67
C ARG A 110 10.12 6.66 23.66
N ALA A 111 9.83 6.38 22.38
CA ALA A 111 10.81 6.48 21.30
C ALA A 111 11.38 7.91 21.17
N ARG A 112 10.51 8.93 21.22
CA ARG A 112 10.92 10.35 21.20
C ARG A 112 11.81 10.71 22.39
N LEU A 113 11.50 10.21 23.59
CA LEU A 113 12.32 10.46 24.78
C LEU A 113 13.71 9.82 24.66
N VAL A 114 13.81 8.62 24.09
CA VAL A 114 15.10 7.96 23.80
C VAL A 114 15.87 8.75 22.74
N ALA A 115 15.22 9.14 21.64
CA ALA A 115 15.83 9.94 20.59
C ALA A 115 16.33 11.29 21.11
N TYR A 116 15.54 11.99 21.93
CA TYR A 116 15.93 13.25 22.56
C TYR A 116 17.17 13.08 23.44
N ARG A 117 17.21 12.04 24.29
CA ARG A 117 18.40 11.73 25.10
C ARG A 117 19.63 11.45 24.25
N LEU A 118 19.46 10.76 23.13
CA LEU A 118 20.55 10.48 22.20
C LEU A 118 21.06 11.76 21.52
N LYS A 119 20.15 12.62 21.03
CA LYS A 119 20.49 13.92 20.47
C LYS A 119 21.26 14.80 21.47
N GLN A 120 20.80 14.87 22.72
CA GLN A 120 21.49 15.60 23.79
C GLN A 120 22.90 15.04 24.07
N LYS A 121 23.06 13.71 24.02
CA LYS A 121 24.37 13.08 24.16
C LYS A 121 25.30 13.47 23.01
N ILE A 122 24.81 13.45 21.76
CA ILE A 122 25.58 13.86 20.58
C ILE A 122 26.01 15.33 20.69
N ILE A 123 25.09 16.24 21.06
CA ILE A 123 25.41 17.66 21.26
C ILE A 123 26.51 17.82 22.31
N LYS A 124 26.42 17.08 23.43
CA LYS A 124 27.44 17.09 24.48
C LYS A 124 28.79 16.58 23.97
N ASP A 125 28.81 15.47 23.26
CA ASP A 125 30.04 14.88 22.71
C ASP A 125 30.68 15.81 21.65
N MET A 126 29.88 16.55 20.88
CA MET A 126 30.36 17.58 19.95
C MET A 126 30.99 18.78 20.66
N LYS A 127 30.38 19.25 21.77
CA LYS A 127 30.90 20.35 22.61
C LYS A 127 32.21 19.99 23.30
N GLU A 128 32.34 18.74 23.73
CA GLU A 128 33.54 18.20 24.39
C GLU A 128 34.67 17.86 23.40
N GLY A 129 34.47 18.05 22.09
CA GLY A 129 35.50 17.80 21.09
C GLY A 129 35.72 16.33 20.74
N LYS A 130 34.87 15.40 21.22
CA LYS A 130 35.04 13.95 21.07
C LYS A 130 34.70 13.43 19.66
N MET A 131 33.91 14.18 18.91
CA MET A 131 33.58 13.88 17.52
C MET A 131 34.44 14.72 16.58
N ASP A 132 35.03 14.09 15.58
CA ASP A 132 35.64 14.80 14.46
C ASP A 132 34.55 15.24 13.47
N VAL A 133 34.63 16.50 13.04
CA VAL A 133 33.68 17.13 12.11
C VAL A 133 34.36 17.37 10.75
N SER A 134 35.65 17.02 10.62
CA SER A 134 36.39 17.20 9.39
C SER A 134 35.74 16.41 8.25
N CYS A 135 35.30 17.12 7.21
CA CYS A 135 34.80 16.52 5.98
C CYS A 135 35.93 16.05 5.05
N TYR A 136 37.19 16.35 5.42
CA TYR A 136 38.38 16.07 4.62
C TYR A 136 39.05 14.74 4.99
N ASN A 137 38.87 14.26 6.23
CA ASN A 137 39.46 13.02 6.73
C ASN A 137 38.43 11.87 6.76
N ARG A 138 37.86 11.54 5.59
CA ARG A 138 36.97 10.37 5.50
C ARG A 138 37.82 9.10 5.30
N PRO A 139 37.73 8.09 6.17
CA PRO A 139 38.40 6.81 5.92
C PRO A 139 37.81 6.15 4.66
N ASP A 140 38.67 5.64 3.78
CA ASP A 140 38.27 5.01 2.51
C ASP A 140 37.42 3.74 2.71
N ASN A 141 37.54 3.10 3.87
CA ASN A 141 36.59 2.09 4.34
C ASN A 141 35.52 2.77 5.19
N LEU A 142 34.45 3.25 4.56
CA LEU A 142 33.21 3.48 5.29
C LEU A 142 32.74 2.13 5.83
N GLU A 143 32.63 1.99 7.15
CA GLU A 143 31.85 0.92 7.76
C GLU A 143 30.49 0.86 7.06
N GLU A 144 30.10 -0.35 6.69
CA GLU A 144 28.87 -0.68 5.98
C GLU A 144 27.71 0.01 6.72
N VAL A 145 27.19 1.09 6.11
CA VAL A 145 26.08 1.84 6.70
C VAL A 145 24.91 0.87 6.78
N GLU A 146 24.51 0.49 7.99
CA GLU A 146 23.35 -0.37 8.20
C GLU A 146 22.15 0.23 7.48
N GLU A 147 21.75 -0.39 6.37
CA GLU A 147 20.63 0.05 5.56
C GLU A 147 19.34 -0.14 6.36
N LYS A 148 18.87 0.94 6.97
CA LYS A 148 17.60 0.91 7.68
C LYS A 148 16.47 0.63 6.69
N GLU A 149 15.61 -0.33 7.04
CA GLU A 149 14.46 -0.67 6.21
C GLU A 149 13.59 0.55 5.92
N ASN A 150 13.13 0.65 4.67
CA ASN A 150 12.24 1.73 4.24
C ASN A 150 10.94 1.68 5.07
N PRO A 151 10.49 2.79 5.68
CA PRO A 151 9.25 2.82 6.46
C PRO A 151 8.02 2.35 5.68
N ILE A 152 8.03 2.48 4.35
CA ILE A 152 6.97 1.96 3.47
C ILE A 152 6.94 0.43 3.50
N ASN A 153 8.10 -0.23 3.56
CA ASN A 153 8.19 -1.69 3.59
C ASN A 153 7.63 -2.24 4.90
N VAL A 154 7.94 -1.60 6.03
CA VAL A 154 7.38 -1.96 7.34
C VAL A 154 5.86 -1.84 7.32
N ALA A 155 5.32 -0.70 6.88
CA ALA A 155 3.88 -0.49 6.80
C ALA A 155 3.18 -1.45 5.81
N ASN A 156 3.87 -1.86 4.74
CA ASN A 156 3.35 -2.84 3.79
C ASN A 156 3.37 -4.26 4.37
N ALA A 157 4.38 -4.62 5.16
CA ALA A 157 4.47 -5.90 5.85
C ALA A 157 3.30 -6.07 6.83
N ASP A 158 3.02 -5.06 7.66
CA ASP A 158 1.89 -5.07 8.61
C ASP A 158 0.55 -5.24 7.88
N LYS A 159 0.37 -4.52 6.77
CA LYS A 159 -0.85 -4.65 5.94
C LYS A 159 -0.97 -6.04 5.32
N LEU A 160 0.14 -6.61 4.87
CA LEU A 160 0.16 -7.93 4.26
C LEU A 160 -0.20 -9.01 5.28
N GLU A 161 0.29 -8.89 6.51
CA GLU A 161 -0.11 -9.78 7.61
C GLU A 161 -1.61 -9.67 7.92
N ALA A 162 -2.14 -8.44 8.04
CA ALA A 162 -3.56 -8.22 8.29
C ALA A 162 -4.45 -8.79 7.18
N LEU A 163 -4.05 -8.59 5.91
CA LEU A 163 -4.77 -9.13 4.76
C LEU A 163 -4.67 -10.65 4.66
N SER A 164 -3.51 -11.22 5.00
CA SER A 164 -3.31 -12.67 5.06
C SER A 164 -4.26 -13.32 6.08
N LYS A 165 -4.36 -12.73 7.28
CA LYS A 165 -5.29 -13.18 8.32
C LYS A 165 -6.75 -13.08 7.87
N ALA A 166 -7.13 -11.99 7.20
CA ALA A 166 -8.48 -11.84 6.66
C ALA A 166 -8.80 -12.90 5.60
N ASN A 167 -7.87 -13.19 4.69
CA ASN A 167 -8.02 -14.26 3.70
C ASN A 167 -8.19 -15.64 4.34
N GLN A 168 -7.43 -15.92 5.41
CA GLN A 168 -7.59 -17.17 6.14
C GLN A 168 -8.99 -17.29 6.74
N ASN A 169 -9.48 -16.24 7.41
CA ASN A 169 -10.84 -16.21 7.97
C ASN A 169 -11.91 -16.45 6.90
N PHE A 170 -11.79 -15.81 5.73
CA PHE A 170 -12.74 -16.02 4.64
C PHE A 170 -12.68 -17.44 4.07
N SER A 171 -11.50 -18.05 4.03
CA SER A 171 -11.35 -19.45 3.61
C SER A 171 -12.03 -20.41 4.60
N ASP A 172 -11.84 -20.17 5.89
CA ASP A 172 -12.45 -20.98 6.95
C ASP A 172 -13.99 -20.83 6.92
N GLU A 173 -14.47 -19.58 6.82
CA GLU A 173 -15.91 -19.31 6.69
C GLU A 173 -16.50 -20.00 5.44
N MET A 174 -15.83 -19.92 4.28
CA MET A 174 -16.26 -20.66 3.09
C MET A 174 -16.32 -22.17 3.29
N HIS A 175 -15.41 -22.74 4.09
CA HIS A 175 -15.43 -24.16 4.41
C HIS A 175 -16.63 -24.50 5.30
N ASP A 176 -16.91 -23.68 6.30
CA ASP A 176 -18.07 -23.84 7.18
C ASP A 176 -19.40 -23.73 6.42
N TRP A 177 -19.53 -22.76 5.51
CA TRP A 177 -20.69 -22.64 4.63
C TRP A 177 -20.89 -23.87 3.73
N LYS A 178 -19.80 -24.45 3.21
CA LYS A 178 -19.90 -25.68 2.42
C LYS A 178 -20.36 -26.86 3.27
N ASN A 179 -19.83 -26.99 4.48
CA ASN A 179 -20.16 -28.08 5.39
C ASN A 179 -21.63 -28.01 5.84
N THR A 180 -22.06 -26.84 6.32
CA THR A 180 -23.46 -26.60 6.70
C THR A 180 -24.42 -26.82 5.54
N ARG A 181 -24.09 -26.33 4.35
CA ARG A 181 -24.90 -26.57 3.15
C ARG A 181 -25.01 -28.06 2.82
N ASN A 182 -23.91 -28.80 2.89
CA ASN A 182 -23.91 -30.25 2.63
C ASN A 182 -24.77 -31.00 3.65
N GLN A 183 -24.71 -30.61 4.94
CA GLN A 183 -25.56 -31.19 5.98
C GLN A 183 -27.05 -30.92 5.69
N ILE A 184 -27.42 -29.70 5.27
CA ILE A 184 -28.80 -29.38 4.91
C ILE A 184 -29.26 -30.23 3.73
N TYR A 185 -28.45 -30.37 2.68
CA TYR A 185 -28.81 -31.21 1.53
C TYR A 185 -28.92 -32.68 1.90
N GLN A 186 -28.07 -33.17 2.79
CA GLN A 186 -28.14 -34.54 3.28
C GLN A 186 -29.43 -34.76 4.08
N ALA A 187 -29.73 -33.87 5.03
CA ALA A 187 -30.97 -33.95 5.82
C ALA A 187 -32.22 -33.85 4.93
N HIS A 188 -32.19 -33.01 3.89
CA HIS A 188 -33.26 -32.93 2.91
C HIS A 188 -33.40 -34.23 2.11
N ALA A 189 -32.30 -34.82 1.64
CA ALA A 189 -32.33 -36.09 0.93
C ALA A 189 -32.90 -37.21 1.82
N GLU A 190 -32.44 -37.32 3.07
CA GLU A 190 -32.95 -38.28 4.05
C GLU A 190 -34.45 -38.08 4.33
N ALA A 191 -34.92 -36.82 4.42
CA ALA A 191 -36.33 -36.51 4.60
C ALA A 191 -37.16 -36.89 3.36
N VAL A 192 -36.67 -36.63 2.15
CA VAL A 192 -37.32 -37.03 0.90
C VAL A 192 -37.41 -38.54 0.78
N ASP A 193 -36.33 -39.27 1.11
CA ASP A 193 -36.29 -40.74 1.05
C ASP A 193 -37.20 -41.39 2.11
N ALA A 194 -37.41 -40.73 3.25
CA ALA A 194 -38.32 -41.19 4.30
C ALA A 194 -39.81 -41.02 3.95
N ILE A 195 -40.13 -40.17 2.97
CA ILE A 195 -41.51 -39.96 2.50
C ILE A 195 -41.82 -41.01 1.42
N PRO A 196 -42.80 -41.91 1.62
CA PRO A 196 -43.16 -42.89 0.60
C PRO A 196 -43.69 -42.20 -0.66
N GLU A 197 -43.22 -42.59 -1.85
CA GLU A 197 -43.55 -42.01 -3.16
C GLU A 197 -45.06 -41.93 -3.50
N ASN A 198 -45.92 -42.56 -2.69
CA ASN A 198 -47.37 -42.65 -2.92
C ASN A 198 -48.22 -41.80 -1.95
N THR A 199 -47.62 -40.98 -1.08
CA THR A 199 -48.37 -39.97 -0.35
C THR A 199 -48.58 -38.76 -1.24
N VAL A 200 -49.67 -38.75 -1.99
CA VAL A 200 -50.27 -37.50 -2.47
C VAL A 200 -50.69 -36.75 -1.21
N ILE A 201 -49.81 -35.86 -0.72
CA ILE A 201 -50.16 -34.93 0.35
C ILE A 201 -51.27 -34.06 -0.23
N ARG A 202 -52.52 -34.37 0.12
CA ARG A 202 -53.63 -33.49 -0.19
C ARG A 202 -53.47 -32.28 0.72
N TYR A 203 -53.63 -31.08 0.18
CA TYR A 203 -53.62 -29.86 0.98
C TYR A 203 -54.65 -29.88 2.12
N GLU A 204 -55.67 -30.73 1.99
CA GLU A 204 -56.70 -31.05 2.98
C GLU A 204 -56.17 -31.74 4.24
N ASP A 205 -55.05 -32.47 4.15
CA ASP A 205 -54.47 -33.25 5.25
C ASP A 205 -53.35 -32.51 5.98
N VAL A 206 -52.99 -31.30 5.52
CA VAL A 206 -52.01 -30.46 6.18
C VAL A 206 -52.66 -29.85 7.42
N ASP A 207 -52.23 -30.29 8.60
CA ASP A 207 -52.65 -29.72 9.87
C ASP A 207 -52.07 -28.30 10.01
N VAL A 208 -52.86 -27.32 9.55
CA VAL A 208 -52.52 -25.89 9.59
C VAL A 208 -52.32 -25.43 11.02
N ASP A 209 -53.09 -25.96 11.97
CA ASP A 209 -52.99 -25.61 13.39
C ASP A 209 -51.65 -26.08 13.98
N PHE A 210 -51.20 -27.28 13.60
CA PHE A 210 -49.88 -27.80 13.97
C PHE A 210 -48.74 -26.96 13.38
N MET A 211 -48.84 -26.52 12.12
CA MET A 211 -47.82 -25.64 11.53
C MET A 211 -47.79 -24.27 12.22
N LEU A 212 -48.95 -23.68 12.52
CA LEU A 212 -49.05 -22.39 13.19
C LEU A 212 -48.40 -22.42 14.57
N GLN A 213 -48.58 -23.51 15.34
CA GLN A 213 -47.95 -23.66 16.66
C GLN A 213 -46.42 -23.63 16.63
N HIS A 214 -45.80 -23.97 15.49
CA HIS A 214 -44.34 -23.97 15.33
C HIS A 214 -43.80 -22.72 14.61
N LEU A 215 -44.68 -21.81 14.17
CA LEU A 215 -44.30 -20.52 13.62
C LEU A 215 -44.00 -19.51 14.72
N HIS A 216 -43.16 -18.51 14.40
CA HIS A 216 -42.87 -17.40 15.31
C HIS A 216 -44.14 -16.53 15.52
N GLU A 217 -44.28 -15.92 16.70
CA GLU A 217 -45.49 -15.19 17.12
C GLU A 217 -45.91 -14.09 16.10
N ASP A 218 -44.94 -13.38 15.51
CA ASP A 218 -45.20 -12.39 14.46
C ASP A 218 -45.82 -13.00 13.18
N GLN A 219 -45.44 -14.23 12.86
CA GLN A 219 -45.94 -14.94 11.67
C GLN A 219 -47.32 -15.56 11.93
N GLN A 220 -47.58 -16.00 13.17
CA GLN A 220 -48.91 -16.43 13.61
C GLN A 220 -49.91 -15.27 13.51
N GLN A 221 -49.55 -14.11 14.06
CA GLN A 221 -50.38 -12.90 14.00
C GLN A 221 -50.65 -12.45 12.57
N PHE A 222 -49.66 -12.58 11.67
CA PHE A 222 -49.85 -12.29 10.24
C PHE A 222 -50.86 -13.25 9.62
N TYR A 223 -50.74 -14.55 9.88
CA TYR A 223 -51.65 -15.56 9.32
C TYR A 223 -53.09 -15.36 9.79
N GLU A 224 -53.31 -15.15 11.09
CA GLU A 224 -54.64 -14.90 11.65
C GLU A 224 -55.29 -13.65 11.04
N LYS A 225 -54.49 -12.59 10.82
CA LYS A 225 -54.98 -11.31 10.30
C LYS A 225 -55.38 -11.36 8.83
N TYR A 226 -54.72 -12.18 8.00
CA TYR A 226 -54.87 -12.13 6.54
C TYR A 226 -55.40 -13.42 5.90
N CYS A 227 -55.28 -14.57 6.57
CA CYS A 227 -55.65 -15.87 5.99
C CYS A 227 -56.91 -16.50 6.61
N VAL A 228 -57.30 -16.11 7.83
CA VAL A 228 -58.48 -16.66 8.53
C VAL A 228 -59.76 -15.85 8.27
N THR A 229 -59.64 -14.57 7.88
CA THR A 229 -60.80 -13.71 7.59
C THR A 229 -61.53 -14.20 6.33
N GLU A 230 -62.77 -14.68 6.49
CA GLU A 230 -63.67 -15.19 5.43
C GLU A 230 -63.90 -14.22 4.25
N GLU A 231 -63.43 -12.98 4.33
CA GLU A 231 -63.57 -11.97 3.28
C GLU A 231 -62.80 -12.30 1.98
N MET A 232 -61.88 -13.28 1.98
CA MET A 232 -61.14 -13.65 0.76
C MET A 232 -61.76 -14.76 -0.10
N ASN A 233 -62.79 -15.49 0.36
CA ASN A 233 -63.40 -16.56 -0.46
C ASN A 233 -64.27 -16.04 -1.62
N THR A 234 -64.48 -14.73 -1.70
CA THR A 234 -65.09 -14.05 -2.87
C THR A 234 -64.27 -12.83 -3.31
N MET A 235 -62.99 -12.74 -2.95
CA MET A 235 -62.15 -11.64 -3.38
C MET A 235 -61.61 -11.95 -4.77
N GLU A 236 -62.34 -11.54 -5.80
CA GLU A 236 -61.80 -11.37 -7.14
C GLU A 236 -60.42 -10.70 -6.99
N ILE A 237 -59.37 -11.40 -7.42
CA ILE A 237 -58.00 -10.91 -7.37
C ILE A 237 -58.03 -9.49 -7.95
N PRO A 238 -57.69 -8.45 -7.16
CA PRO A 238 -57.78 -7.09 -7.66
C PRO A 238 -56.95 -7.00 -8.94
N ASP A 239 -57.57 -6.52 -10.03
CA ASP A 239 -56.92 -6.30 -11.34
C ASP A 239 -55.67 -5.40 -11.24
N SER A 240 -55.35 -4.86 -10.06
CA SER A 240 -54.14 -4.10 -9.74
C SER A 240 -52.91 -4.95 -9.43
N ILE A 241 -53.04 -6.24 -9.07
CA ILE A 241 -51.88 -7.10 -8.74
C ILE A 241 -51.19 -7.60 -10.02
N ASN A 242 -51.97 -7.98 -11.04
CA ASN A 242 -51.46 -8.38 -12.35
C ASN A 242 -50.55 -7.33 -13.03
N PRO A 243 -50.90 -6.03 -13.07
CA PRO A 243 -50.02 -4.99 -13.59
C PRO A 243 -48.79 -4.76 -12.71
N GLY A 244 -48.87 -5.00 -11.41
CA GLY A 244 -47.70 -4.99 -10.52
C GLY A 244 -46.72 -6.12 -10.86
N ILE A 245 -47.22 -7.34 -11.04
CA ILE A 245 -46.40 -8.50 -11.42
C ILE A 245 -45.76 -8.31 -12.80
N THR A 246 -46.49 -7.78 -13.78
CA THR A 246 -45.91 -7.48 -15.10
C THR A 246 -44.85 -6.38 -15.03
N HIS A 247 -45.06 -5.35 -14.21
CA HIS A 247 -44.07 -4.30 -13.99
C HIS A 247 -42.79 -4.85 -13.35
N ILE A 248 -42.91 -5.68 -12.31
CA ILE A 248 -41.77 -6.34 -11.66
C ILE A 248 -41.03 -7.24 -12.66
N ARG A 249 -41.74 -8.03 -13.47
CA ARG A 249 -41.12 -8.85 -14.51
C ARG A 249 -40.36 -8.01 -15.53
N GLN A 250 -40.91 -6.87 -15.94
CA GLN A 250 -40.27 -5.95 -16.86
C GLN A 250 -39.00 -5.34 -16.25
N GLN A 251 -39.07 -4.89 -14.99
CA GLN A 251 -37.92 -4.36 -14.26
C GLN A 251 -36.82 -5.43 -14.07
N LEU A 252 -37.20 -6.67 -13.76
CA LEU A 252 -36.23 -7.76 -13.61
C LEU A 252 -35.51 -8.06 -14.93
N ASN A 253 -36.26 -8.02 -16.05
CA ASN A 253 -35.70 -8.22 -17.37
C ASN A 253 -34.73 -7.09 -17.77
N THR A 254 -35.07 -5.83 -17.49
CA THR A 254 -34.16 -4.70 -17.78
C THR A 254 -32.88 -4.77 -16.94
N VAL A 255 -32.98 -5.15 -15.67
CA VAL A 255 -31.81 -5.36 -14.80
C VAL A 255 -30.93 -6.48 -15.34
N ASN A 256 -31.52 -7.60 -15.78
CA ASN A 256 -30.77 -8.72 -16.33
C ASN A 256 -30.04 -8.34 -17.65
N GLN A 257 -30.70 -7.57 -18.52
CA GLN A 257 -30.07 -7.02 -19.72
C GLN A 257 -28.90 -6.12 -19.36
N PHE A 258 -29.07 -5.21 -18.40
CA PHE A 258 -27.99 -4.34 -17.94
C PHE A 258 -26.80 -5.15 -17.40
N GLN A 259 -27.06 -6.18 -16.58
CA GLN A 259 -26.03 -7.05 -16.05
C GLN A 259 -25.27 -7.80 -17.15
N SER A 260 -25.98 -8.29 -18.17
CA SER A 260 -25.38 -8.95 -19.34
C SER A 260 -24.48 -7.98 -20.14
N HIS A 261 -24.96 -6.76 -20.39
CA HIS A 261 -24.18 -5.73 -21.07
C HIS A 261 -22.94 -5.31 -20.27
N ALA A 262 -23.07 -5.14 -18.95
CA ALA A 262 -21.95 -4.81 -18.06
C ALA A 262 -20.88 -5.91 -18.07
N ARG A 263 -21.28 -7.18 -17.98
CA ARG A 263 -20.35 -8.32 -18.09
C ARG A 263 -19.62 -8.34 -19.42
N LYS A 264 -20.33 -8.10 -20.54
CA LYS A 264 -19.71 -8.03 -21.86
C LYS A 264 -18.71 -6.88 -21.98
N ALA A 265 -19.05 -5.70 -21.44
CA ALA A 265 -18.15 -4.56 -21.43
C ALA A 265 -16.89 -4.80 -20.58
N LEU A 266 -17.05 -5.43 -19.40
CA LEU A 266 -15.93 -5.83 -18.56
C LEU A 266 -15.02 -6.84 -19.28
N GLY A 267 -15.58 -7.88 -19.91
CA GLY A 267 -14.77 -8.83 -20.68
C GLY A 267 -14.01 -8.19 -21.85
N GLN A 268 -14.56 -7.14 -22.47
CA GLN A 268 -13.85 -6.35 -23.49
C GLN A 268 -12.69 -5.53 -22.89
N GLN A 269 -12.84 -4.99 -21.69
CA GLN A 269 -11.75 -4.29 -21.00
C GLN A 269 -10.66 -5.27 -20.53
N GLU A 270 -11.06 -6.40 -19.95
CA GLU A 270 -10.14 -7.46 -19.52
C GLU A 270 -9.33 -8.01 -20.70
N SER A 271 -9.97 -8.30 -21.85
CA SER A 271 -9.26 -8.76 -23.05
C SER A 271 -8.29 -7.71 -23.60
N LYS A 272 -8.64 -6.42 -23.59
CA LYS A 272 -7.72 -5.33 -23.97
C LYS A 272 -6.53 -5.24 -23.01
N LEU A 273 -6.74 -5.38 -21.71
CA LEU A 273 -5.67 -5.38 -20.72
C LEU A 273 -4.78 -6.62 -20.88
N ALA A 274 -5.37 -7.80 -21.06
CA ALA A 274 -4.64 -9.03 -21.31
C ALA A 274 -3.79 -8.94 -22.59
N GLN A 275 -4.35 -8.35 -23.66
CA GLN A 275 -3.60 -8.09 -24.90
C GLN A 275 -2.41 -7.15 -24.67
N LYS A 276 -2.61 -6.04 -23.93
CA LYS A 276 -1.51 -5.12 -23.59
C LYS A 276 -0.42 -5.78 -22.75
N LEU A 277 -0.80 -6.64 -21.80
CA LEU A 277 0.17 -7.41 -21.01
C LEU A 277 0.95 -8.40 -21.89
N TYR A 278 0.27 -9.09 -22.80
CA TYR A 278 0.91 -9.99 -23.75
C TYR A 278 1.87 -9.24 -24.68
N GLU A 279 1.46 -8.12 -25.26
CA GLU A 279 2.30 -7.25 -26.10
C GLU A 279 3.50 -6.69 -25.31
N GLY A 280 3.30 -6.29 -24.05
CA GLY A 280 4.37 -5.87 -23.14
C GLY A 280 5.38 -6.98 -22.82
N SER A 281 4.91 -8.23 -22.70
CA SER A 281 5.76 -9.40 -22.45
C SER A 281 6.57 -9.85 -23.67
N GLN A 282 6.11 -9.53 -24.89
CA GLN A 282 6.86 -9.81 -26.13
C GLN A 282 7.85 -8.69 -26.51
N TYR A 283 7.79 -7.52 -25.87
CA TYR A 283 8.71 -6.42 -26.14
C TYR A 283 10.07 -6.65 -25.47
N ILE A 284 10.94 -7.45 -26.10
CA ILE A 284 12.38 -7.41 -25.81
C ILE A 284 12.95 -6.13 -26.44
N PRO A 285 13.49 -5.17 -25.69
CA PRO A 285 14.09 -3.97 -26.25
C PRO A 285 15.34 -4.35 -27.05
N LYS A 286 15.25 -4.47 -28.38
CA LYS A 286 16.40 -4.74 -29.27
C LYS A 286 17.35 -3.54 -29.43
N GLY A 287 17.39 -2.61 -28.47
CA GLY A 287 18.00 -1.28 -28.66
C GLY A 287 19.18 -0.90 -27.76
N ARG A 288 19.68 -1.76 -26.86
CA ARG A 288 20.76 -1.34 -25.92
C ARG A 288 21.96 -2.27 -25.73
N HIS A 289 22.03 -3.42 -26.42
CA HIS A 289 23.16 -4.35 -26.23
C HIS A 289 24.21 -4.39 -27.35
N GLN A 290 24.12 -3.54 -28.39
CA GLN A 290 25.09 -3.62 -29.50
C GLN A 290 26.44 -2.91 -29.26
N ASN A 291 26.62 -2.14 -28.18
CA ASN A 291 27.85 -1.35 -27.98
C ASN A 291 28.76 -1.84 -26.84
N ARG A 292 28.56 -3.04 -26.29
CA ARG A 292 29.40 -3.57 -25.19
C ARG A 292 30.08 -4.92 -25.47
N VAL A 293 30.19 -5.29 -26.75
CA VAL A 293 30.83 -6.55 -27.18
C VAL A 293 32.03 -6.25 -28.10
N PRO A 294 33.10 -5.65 -27.57
CA PRO A 294 34.41 -6.10 -28.00
C PRO A 294 35.30 -6.57 -26.83
N HIS A 295 34.92 -6.30 -25.58
CA HIS A 295 35.80 -6.58 -24.45
C HIS A 295 35.66 -7.99 -23.86
N LEU A 296 34.50 -8.64 -24.03
CA LEU A 296 34.25 -9.98 -23.49
C LEU A 296 34.75 -11.11 -24.40
N GLU A 297 34.92 -10.87 -25.70
CA GLU A 297 35.49 -11.87 -26.63
C GLU A 297 37.00 -12.04 -26.46
N ILE A 298 37.71 -11.01 -25.97
CA ILE A 298 39.16 -11.09 -25.70
C ILE A 298 39.40 -11.96 -24.46
N VAL A 299 38.61 -11.77 -23.40
CA VAL A 299 38.76 -12.53 -22.14
C VAL A 299 38.42 -14.01 -22.33
N LEU A 300 37.44 -14.35 -23.18
CA LEU A 300 37.08 -15.74 -23.45
C LEU A 300 38.10 -16.48 -24.32
N LYS A 301 38.85 -15.78 -25.19
CA LYS A 301 39.91 -16.40 -26.00
C LYS A 301 41.18 -16.68 -25.20
N ASP A 302 41.52 -15.82 -24.24
CA ASP A 302 42.68 -16.02 -23.37
C ASP A 302 42.47 -17.18 -22.39
N VAL A 303 41.25 -17.38 -21.89
CA VAL A 303 40.92 -18.49 -20.97
C VAL A 303 40.87 -19.86 -21.68
N LEU A 304 40.59 -19.89 -23.00
CA LEU A 304 40.46 -21.14 -23.76
C LEU A 304 41.74 -21.56 -24.50
N SER A 305 42.85 -20.81 -24.37
CA SER A 305 44.09 -21.04 -25.15
C SER A 305 45.30 -21.49 -24.32
N GLU A 306 45.15 -22.02 -23.10
CA GLU A 306 46.28 -22.65 -22.40
C GLU A 306 46.53 -24.09 -22.90
N PRO A 307 47.80 -24.46 -23.17
CA PRO A 307 48.14 -25.74 -23.78
C PRO A 307 48.15 -26.88 -22.76
N THR A 308 47.56 -28.01 -23.17
CA THR A 308 47.59 -29.30 -22.49
C THR A 308 49.01 -29.74 -22.17
N ARG A 309 49.31 -29.86 -20.87
CA ARG A 309 50.52 -30.48 -20.34
C ARG A 309 50.33 -31.99 -20.39
N GLU A 310 51.15 -32.66 -21.21
CA GLU A 310 51.20 -34.11 -21.37
C GLU A 310 51.63 -34.78 -20.06
N ASP A 311 50.80 -35.67 -19.51
CA ASP A 311 51.19 -36.60 -18.46
C ASP A 311 51.65 -37.92 -19.07
N ASN A 312 52.91 -38.22 -18.79
CA ASN A 312 53.63 -39.42 -19.23
C ASN A 312 53.15 -40.69 -18.50
N SER A 313 52.87 -41.69 -19.32
CA SER A 313 53.10 -43.13 -19.13
C SER A 313 53.71 -43.60 -17.80
N ILE A 314 52.99 -44.47 -17.07
CA ILE A 314 53.59 -45.62 -16.36
C ILE A 314 52.62 -46.82 -16.45
N THR A 315 52.90 -47.73 -17.37
CA THR A 315 52.61 -49.16 -17.25
C THR A 315 53.88 -49.89 -17.67
N ASP A 316 54.45 -50.70 -16.78
CA ASP A 316 55.04 -52.03 -17.04
C ASP A 316 56.06 -52.43 -15.96
N ASN A 317 55.59 -53.28 -15.03
CA ASN A 317 56.18 -54.54 -14.52
C ASN A 317 55.77 -54.80 -13.06
#